data_AF-A0A1I5GRN0-F1
#
_entry.id   AF-A0A1I5GRN0-F1
#
_cell.length_a   1.000
_cell.length_b   1.000
_cell.length_c   1.000
_cell.angle_alpha   90.00
_cell.angle_beta   90.00
_cell.angle_gamma   90.00
#
_symmetry.space_group_name_H-M   'P 1'
#
loop_
_entity.id
_entity.type
_entity.pdbx_description
1 polymer ?
#
loop_
_entity_poly.entity_id
_entity_poly.type
_entity_poly.pdbx_seq_one_letter_code
_entity_poly.pdbx_strand_id
1 'polypeptide(L)'
;MTNKKFSFKALSLMIILTLFISTFCVALPVSAAARGAWAPNTAYAVNDTVTYSGSTYTCRQAHTSLQGWEPSNVPALWEKGGSGTTPPITSGVTFYADINYGGTAITLGVGNYTLSQLNAKGIPNDWMSSLKVPSGWTVEVYEHDNFGGTKWTYTSSSSWVGSAVNDKMSSVKIYIGSPAPSVTKPSEVPSNIWTYTINVDNKFGKGGDFALLLCAVIKKESSFGAGLPGSPSAGDGLMQVEPNTRNAYLSQFSSKFGRTYNHSSEQDQVCMGAMILDEKIIKFGNIYNGLLHYNGGDYWYPGATDSYGRPILANQYADAVYATYKGYGGKN
;
A
#
# COMPACT_ATOMS: atom_id res chain seq x y z
N MET A 1 1.02 53.02 53.39
CA MET A 1 2.10 52.63 52.44
C MET A 1 2.65 51.29 52.89
N THR A 2 2.81 50.38 51.94
CA THR A 2 2.78 48.92 52.08
C THR A 2 4.17 48.37 52.46
N ASN A 3 4.24 47.63 53.57
CA ASN A 3 5.46 46.93 54.02
C ASN A 3 5.63 45.62 53.25
N LYS A 4 6.66 45.51 52.39
CA LYS A 4 7.15 44.21 51.88
C LYS A 4 8.57 43.99 52.36
N LYS A 5 8.72 43.03 53.27
CA LYS A 5 10.00 42.50 53.77
C LYS A 5 10.64 41.63 52.69
N PHE A 6 11.86 41.96 52.31
CA PHE A 6 12.79 41.03 51.66
C PHE A 6 13.56 40.27 52.74
N SER A 7 13.71 38.95 52.59
CA SER A 7 14.68 38.18 53.37
C SER A 7 15.29 37.05 52.55
N PHE A 8 16.62 37.10 52.48
CA PHE A 8 17.56 36.09 52.05
C PHE A 8 17.30 34.72 52.69
N LYS A 9 17.46 33.64 51.92
CA LYS A 9 18.39 32.53 52.22
C LYS A 9 18.31 31.41 51.18
N ALA A 10 19.50 31.06 50.70
CA ALA A 10 19.92 29.72 50.29
C ALA A 10 19.19 29.06 49.10
N LEU A 11 19.83 29.17 47.95
CA LEU A 11 20.42 28.02 47.25
C LEU A 11 20.22 26.65 47.95
N SER A 12 19.01 26.07 47.87
CA SER A 12 18.75 24.65 48.08
C SER A 12 17.31 24.33 47.67
N LEU A 13 17.10 24.10 46.37
CA LEU A 13 15.96 23.34 45.88
C LEU A 13 16.31 22.61 44.57
N MET A 14 17.51 22.03 44.52
CA MET A 14 17.69 20.76 43.85
C MET A 14 17.28 19.69 44.87
N ILE A 15 16.50 18.70 44.43
CA ILE A 15 16.00 17.55 45.21
C ILE A 15 14.75 17.87 46.06
N ILE A 16 13.59 17.92 45.40
CA ILE A 16 12.35 17.14 45.65
C ILE A 16 11.27 17.72 44.71
N LEU A 17 11.33 17.29 43.44
CA LEU A 17 10.13 17.07 42.61
C LEU A 17 10.46 15.93 41.64
N THR A 18 10.87 14.80 42.21
CA THR A 18 10.78 13.49 41.58
C THR A 18 9.69 12.73 42.32
N LEU A 19 8.46 12.77 41.82
CA LEU A 19 7.59 11.59 41.75
C LEU A 19 6.31 11.92 40.96
N PHE A 20 6.02 11.08 39.96
CA PHE A 20 4.77 10.98 39.20
C PHE A 20 4.43 12.05 38.15
N ILE A 21 5.08 11.96 36.97
CA ILE A 21 4.37 11.72 35.69
C ILE A 21 5.25 10.77 34.84
N SER A 22 5.46 9.57 35.37
CA SER A 22 5.70 8.38 34.55
C SER A 22 4.41 7.57 34.61
N THR A 23 4.10 6.87 33.53
CA THR A 23 2.94 5.99 33.32
C THR A 23 1.56 6.66 33.26
N PHE A 24 1.10 6.94 32.03
CA PHE A 24 0.14 6.03 31.39
C PHE A 24 0.09 6.34 29.87
N CYS A 25 1.11 5.92 29.12
CA CYS A 25 0.82 5.51 27.75
C CYS A 25 -0.09 4.30 27.89
N VAL A 26 -1.37 4.48 27.61
CA VAL A 26 -2.22 3.35 27.25
C VAL A 26 -1.65 2.84 25.92
N ALA A 27 -0.61 2.03 25.98
CA ALA A 27 -0.39 1.05 24.94
C ALA A 27 -1.63 0.16 25.03
N LEU A 28 -2.62 0.43 24.18
CA LEU A 28 -3.63 -0.57 23.88
C LEU A 28 -2.85 -1.87 23.65
N PRO A 29 -3.21 -3.00 24.27
CA PRO A 29 -2.56 -4.25 23.95
C PRO A 29 -2.76 -4.45 22.45
N VAL A 30 -1.70 -4.21 21.67
CA VAL A 30 -1.65 -4.61 20.28
C VAL A 30 -1.68 -6.12 20.37
N SER A 31 -2.85 -6.69 20.08
CA SER A 31 -3.01 -8.13 19.98
C SER A 31 -1.94 -8.66 19.03
N ALA A 32 -1.29 -9.76 19.42
CA ALA A 32 -0.38 -10.52 18.58
C ALA A 32 -0.98 -10.68 17.18
N ALA A 33 -0.34 -10.10 16.17
CA ALA A 33 -0.83 -10.12 14.81
C ALA A 33 0.10 -10.93 13.90
N ALA A 34 -0.49 -11.66 12.94
CA ALA A 34 0.26 -12.24 11.84
C ALA A 34 0.59 -11.12 10.83
N ARG A 35 1.86 -10.71 10.79
CA ARG A 35 2.35 -9.56 10.01
C ARG A 35 2.85 -9.93 8.61
N GLY A 36 2.73 -11.18 8.20
CA GLY A 36 3.19 -11.66 6.89
C GLY A 36 4.71 -11.77 6.81
N ALA A 37 5.31 -11.55 5.64
CA ALA A 37 6.77 -11.61 5.50
C ALA A 37 7.45 -10.50 6.31
N TRP A 38 8.59 -10.81 6.92
CA TRP A 38 9.40 -9.79 7.59
C TRP A 38 9.83 -8.72 6.58
N ALA A 39 9.78 -7.46 7.01
CA ALA A 39 10.22 -6.31 6.24
C ALA A 39 11.10 -5.41 7.11
N PRO A 40 12.13 -4.76 6.55
CA PRO A 40 12.90 -3.74 7.25
C PRO A 40 12.05 -2.48 7.48
N ASN A 41 12.46 -1.63 8.42
CA ASN A 41 11.81 -0.36 8.76
C ASN A 41 10.33 -0.49 9.15
N THR A 42 9.94 -1.65 9.68
CA THR A 42 8.55 -1.98 10.05
C THR A 42 8.44 -2.08 11.56
N ALA A 43 7.44 -1.41 12.15
CA ALA A 43 7.14 -1.52 13.57
C ALA A 43 6.45 -2.86 13.86
N TYR A 44 7.04 -3.65 14.76
CA TYR A 44 6.55 -4.92 15.27
C TYR A 44 6.29 -4.81 16.76
N ALA A 45 5.11 -5.26 17.20
CA ALA A 45 4.77 -5.37 18.61
C ALA A 45 5.28 -6.70 19.18
N VAL A 46 5.38 -6.81 20.51
CA VAL A 46 5.65 -8.10 21.16
C VAL A 46 4.56 -9.10 20.76
N ASN A 47 4.96 -10.34 20.45
CA ASN A 47 4.14 -11.44 19.97
C ASN A 47 3.63 -11.34 18.52
N ASP A 48 3.97 -10.27 17.78
CA ASP A 48 3.74 -10.28 16.32
C ASP A 48 4.48 -11.45 15.68
N THR A 49 3.88 -12.09 14.67
CA THR A 49 4.52 -13.17 13.92
C THR A 49 4.84 -12.73 12.49
N VAL A 50 6.02 -13.08 12.01
CA VAL A 50 6.48 -12.82 10.63
C VAL A 50 7.02 -14.09 9.99
N THR A 51 7.04 -14.16 8.66
CA THR A 51 7.76 -15.19 7.91
C THR A 51 9.07 -14.65 7.36
N TYR A 52 10.15 -15.40 7.52
CA TYR A 52 11.46 -15.08 6.93
C TYR A 52 12.19 -16.37 6.56
N SER A 53 12.70 -16.45 5.32
CA SER A 53 13.41 -17.63 4.81
C SER A 53 12.67 -18.96 5.06
N GLY A 54 11.34 -18.95 4.84
CA GLY A 54 10.48 -20.13 4.99
C GLY A 54 10.19 -20.56 6.44
N SER A 55 10.64 -19.80 7.45
CA SER A 55 10.34 -20.05 8.86
C SER A 55 9.47 -18.94 9.44
N THR A 56 8.66 -19.26 10.46
CA THR A 56 7.89 -18.29 11.24
C THR A 56 8.68 -17.84 12.46
N TYR A 57 8.66 -16.54 12.73
CA TYR A 57 9.31 -15.93 13.87
C TYR A 57 8.32 -15.07 14.66
N THR A 58 8.41 -15.15 15.98
CA THR A 58 7.61 -14.35 16.93
C THR A 58 8.48 -13.23 17.49
N CYS A 59 7.99 -12.01 17.43
CA CYS A 59 8.65 -10.83 17.96
C CYS A 59 8.71 -10.90 19.48
N ARG A 60 9.92 -10.91 20.07
CA ARG A 60 10.13 -10.97 21.53
C ARG A 60 10.04 -9.60 22.19
N GLN A 61 10.46 -8.55 21.49
CA GLN A 61 10.56 -7.18 22.02
C GLN A 61 10.00 -6.22 20.97
N ALA A 62 9.11 -5.31 21.35
CA ALA A 62 8.56 -4.35 20.39
C ALA A 62 9.68 -3.45 19.84
N HIS A 63 9.75 -3.31 18.52
CA HIS A 63 10.81 -2.57 17.84
C HIS A 63 10.37 -2.12 16.44
N THR A 64 11.12 -1.20 15.86
CA THR A 64 11.10 -0.96 14.40
C THR A 64 12.29 -1.69 13.80
N SER A 65 12.05 -2.61 12.86
CA SER A 65 13.11 -3.41 12.23
C SER A 65 14.06 -2.54 11.42
N LEU A 66 15.31 -2.98 11.27
CA LEU A 66 16.31 -2.35 10.39
C LEU A 66 16.84 -3.38 9.39
N GLN A 67 17.46 -2.91 8.32
CA GLN A 67 18.22 -3.80 7.43
C GLN A 67 19.37 -4.46 8.21
N GLY A 68 19.55 -5.77 8.05
CA GLY A 68 20.48 -6.55 8.88
C GLY A 68 19.86 -7.09 10.18
N TRP A 69 18.61 -6.72 10.50
CA TRP A 69 17.86 -7.26 11.64
C TRP A 69 16.84 -8.32 11.19
N GLU A 70 17.19 -9.10 10.18
CA GLU A 70 16.36 -10.21 9.73
C GLU A 70 16.18 -11.22 10.88
N PRO A 71 15.02 -11.89 11.00
CA PRO A 71 14.69 -12.68 12.17
C PRO A 71 15.69 -13.78 12.55
N SER A 72 16.42 -14.34 11.58
CA SER A 72 17.50 -15.31 11.85
C SER A 72 18.76 -14.70 12.45
N ASN A 73 19.00 -13.41 12.22
CA ASN A 73 20.25 -12.72 12.53
C ASN A 73 20.23 -12.09 13.93
N VAL A 74 19.03 -11.84 14.48
CA VAL A 74 18.83 -11.13 15.76
C VAL A 74 17.89 -11.90 16.73
N PRO A 75 18.31 -13.03 17.32
CA PRO A 75 17.49 -13.86 18.21
C PRO A 75 17.01 -13.17 19.50
N ALA A 76 17.62 -12.04 19.87
CA ALA A 76 17.16 -11.22 20.98
C ALA A 76 15.82 -10.52 20.68
N LEU A 77 15.53 -10.23 19.41
CA LEU A 77 14.31 -9.59 18.94
C LEU A 77 13.29 -10.61 18.41
N TRP A 78 13.74 -11.80 18.00
CA TRP A 78 12.91 -12.80 17.34
C TRP A 78 13.09 -14.21 17.92
N GLU A 79 11.98 -14.91 18.12
CA GLU A 79 11.92 -16.32 18.48
C GLU A 79 11.52 -17.14 17.26
N LYS A 80 12.32 -18.15 16.89
CA LYS A 80 11.94 -19.08 15.83
C LYS A 80 10.87 -20.05 16.36
N GLY A 81 9.62 -19.88 15.92
CA GLY A 81 8.46 -20.65 16.36
C GLY A 81 7.97 -20.28 17.78
N GLY A 82 6.74 -19.78 17.92
CA GLY A 82 6.15 -19.43 19.22
C GLY A 82 4.63 -19.34 19.17
N SER A 83 3.98 -19.75 20.27
CA SER A 83 2.55 -19.98 20.48
C SER A 83 1.65 -18.74 20.29
N GLY A 84 1.33 -18.43 19.05
CA GLY A 84 0.01 -17.95 18.65
C GLY A 84 -0.59 -19.05 17.79
N THR A 85 -1.80 -19.52 18.11
CA THR A 85 -2.48 -20.57 17.36
C THR A 85 -2.24 -20.38 15.87
N THR A 86 -1.60 -21.36 15.22
CA THR A 86 -1.74 -21.55 13.78
C THR A 86 -3.21 -21.30 13.47
N PRO A 87 -3.56 -20.30 12.63
CA PRO A 87 -4.92 -20.16 12.19
C PRO A 87 -5.36 -21.56 11.74
N PRO A 88 -6.53 -22.06 12.18
CA PRO A 88 -7.04 -23.31 11.64
C PRO A 88 -6.95 -23.23 10.12
N ILE A 89 -6.71 -24.38 9.47
CA ILE A 89 -6.50 -24.55 8.02
C ILE A 89 -7.69 -24.01 7.17
N THR A 90 -8.68 -23.39 7.82
CA THR A 90 -9.76 -22.57 7.28
C THR A 90 -9.34 -21.17 6.80
N SER A 91 -8.09 -20.72 7.00
CA SER A 91 -7.60 -19.45 6.43
C SER A 91 -6.43 -19.68 5.46
N GLY A 92 -6.74 -19.80 4.17
CA GLY A 92 -5.77 -20.04 3.11
C GLY A 92 -6.37 -19.86 1.71
N VAL A 93 -5.54 -20.02 0.69
CA VAL A 93 -5.98 -20.00 -0.71
C VAL A 93 -6.47 -21.39 -1.06
N THR A 94 -7.70 -21.49 -1.55
CA THR A 94 -8.28 -22.77 -2.00
C THR A 94 -8.21 -22.85 -3.51
N PHE A 95 -7.53 -23.87 -4.03
CA PHE A 95 -7.45 -24.18 -5.46
C PHE A 95 -8.42 -25.30 -5.80
N TYR A 96 -9.02 -25.23 -6.99
CA TYR A 96 -10.07 -26.13 -7.45
C TYR A 96 -9.71 -26.73 -8.81
N ALA A 97 -10.01 -28.02 -8.98
CA ALA A 97 -9.81 -28.76 -10.23
C ALA A 97 -10.61 -28.17 -11.38
N ASP A 98 -11.84 -27.75 -11.09
CA ASP A 98 -12.81 -27.31 -12.09
C ASP A 98 -13.15 -25.82 -11.94
N ILE A 99 -13.73 -25.26 -13.00
CA ILE A 99 -14.32 -23.92 -13.01
C ILE A 99 -15.43 -23.79 -11.95
N ASN A 100 -15.78 -22.57 -11.58
CA ASN A 100 -16.85 -22.22 -10.64
C ASN A 100 -16.65 -22.80 -9.23
N TYR A 101 -15.40 -22.98 -8.82
CA TYR A 101 -15.04 -23.58 -7.53
C TYR A 101 -15.55 -25.02 -7.38
N GLY A 102 -15.63 -25.74 -8.51
CA GLY A 102 -16.06 -27.14 -8.58
C GLY A 102 -14.90 -28.13 -8.42
N GLY A 103 -15.24 -29.41 -8.39
CA GLY A 103 -14.27 -30.49 -8.32
C GLY A 103 -13.54 -30.59 -6.97
N THR A 104 -12.43 -31.32 -6.97
CA THR A 104 -11.56 -31.47 -5.78
C THR A 104 -10.98 -30.10 -5.41
N ALA A 105 -10.94 -29.81 -4.10
CA ALA A 105 -10.47 -28.55 -3.56
C ALA A 105 -9.35 -28.78 -2.56
N ILE A 106 -8.24 -28.05 -2.70
CA ILE A 106 -7.10 -28.09 -1.78
C ILE A 106 -6.77 -26.69 -1.30
N THR A 107 -6.63 -26.52 0.02
CA THR A 107 -6.28 -25.23 0.64
C THR A 107 -4.82 -25.21 1.06
N LEU A 108 -4.10 -24.18 0.61
CA LEU A 108 -2.72 -23.89 1.01
C LEU A 108 -2.65 -22.60 1.83
N GLY A 109 -1.79 -22.60 2.86
CA GLY A 109 -1.42 -21.37 3.57
C GLY A 109 -0.34 -20.57 2.84
N VAL A 110 0.07 -19.45 3.43
CA VAL A 110 1.24 -18.66 3.00
C VAL A 110 2.46 -19.57 2.84
N GLY A 111 3.20 -19.41 1.74
CA GLY A 111 4.37 -20.20 1.44
C GLY A 111 4.73 -20.19 -0.03
N ASN A 112 5.89 -20.77 -0.34
CA ASN A 112 6.35 -21.02 -1.71
C ASN A 112 6.30 -22.53 -1.93
N TYR A 113 5.61 -22.96 -2.98
CA TYR A 113 5.38 -24.37 -3.28
C TYR A 113 5.88 -24.69 -4.69
N THR A 114 6.92 -25.53 -4.78
CA THR A 114 7.34 -26.19 -6.02
C THR A 114 6.35 -27.30 -6.39
N LEU A 115 6.45 -27.84 -7.60
CA LEU A 115 5.59 -28.92 -8.08
C LEU A 115 5.61 -30.12 -7.14
N SER A 116 6.79 -30.53 -6.66
CA SER A 116 6.90 -31.62 -5.70
C SER A 116 6.14 -31.34 -4.39
N GLN A 117 6.12 -30.09 -3.93
CA GLN A 117 5.41 -29.70 -2.71
C GLN A 117 3.90 -29.60 -2.95
N LEU A 118 3.47 -29.18 -4.13
CA LEU A 118 2.07 -29.20 -4.56
C LEU A 118 1.52 -30.63 -4.65
N ASN A 119 2.27 -31.53 -5.31
CA ASN A 119 1.91 -32.94 -5.41
C ASN A 119 1.78 -33.59 -4.03
N ALA A 120 2.69 -33.28 -3.10
CA ALA A 120 2.62 -33.76 -1.71
C ALA A 120 1.40 -33.23 -0.93
N LYS A 121 0.79 -32.13 -1.38
CA LYS A 121 -0.47 -31.57 -0.84
C LYS A 121 -1.70 -32.04 -1.61
N GLY A 122 -1.54 -32.85 -2.65
CA GLY A 122 -2.63 -33.36 -3.48
C GLY A 122 -3.08 -32.43 -4.60
N ILE A 123 -2.24 -31.46 -4.99
CA ILE A 123 -2.47 -30.61 -6.16
C ILE A 123 -1.57 -31.13 -7.30
N PRO A 124 -2.14 -31.79 -8.34
CA PRO A 124 -1.38 -32.24 -9.50
C PRO A 124 -0.80 -31.09 -10.33
N ASN A 125 0.18 -31.41 -11.18
CA ASN A 125 0.64 -30.49 -12.23
C ASN A 125 -0.53 -30.12 -13.16
N ASP A 126 -0.53 -28.90 -13.68
CA ASP A 126 -1.40 -28.53 -14.80
C ASP A 126 -2.89 -28.85 -14.54
N TRP A 127 -3.38 -28.44 -13.36
CA TRP A 127 -4.65 -28.94 -12.84
C TRP A 127 -5.66 -27.87 -12.41
N MET A 128 -5.21 -26.64 -12.20
CA MET A 128 -6.03 -25.62 -11.54
C MET A 128 -6.88 -24.84 -12.54
N SER A 129 -8.19 -24.83 -12.30
CA SER A 129 -9.20 -24.11 -13.12
C SER A 129 -9.87 -22.94 -12.41
N SER A 130 -9.90 -22.93 -11.07
CA SER A 130 -10.41 -21.81 -10.27
C SER A 130 -9.79 -21.74 -8.88
N LEU A 131 -9.89 -20.59 -8.21
CA LEU A 131 -9.31 -20.38 -6.89
C LEU A 131 -10.07 -19.36 -6.04
N LYS A 132 -10.10 -19.58 -4.73
CA LYS A 132 -10.55 -18.59 -3.73
C LYS A 132 -9.36 -17.98 -3.03
N VAL A 133 -9.28 -16.66 -3.02
CA VAL A 133 -8.19 -15.90 -2.41
C VAL A 133 -8.77 -15.06 -1.27
N PRO A 134 -8.32 -15.26 -0.01
CA PRO A 134 -8.71 -14.40 1.09
C PRO A 134 -8.38 -12.93 0.82
N SER A 135 -9.20 -12.01 1.33
CA SER A 135 -8.94 -10.58 1.18
C SER A 135 -7.56 -10.22 1.72
N GLY A 136 -6.79 -9.46 0.95
CA GLY A 136 -5.43 -9.03 1.33
C GLY A 136 -4.34 -10.07 1.09
N TRP A 137 -4.63 -11.18 0.40
CA TRP A 137 -3.62 -12.17 0.00
C TRP A 137 -3.30 -12.06 -1.48
N THR A 138 -2.09 -12.50 -1.83
CA THR A 138 -1.62 -12.59 -3.22
C THR A 138 -1.18 -14.02 -3.52
N VAL A 139 -1.54 -14.46 -4.72
CA VAL A 139 -1.16 -15.75 -5.28
C VAL A 139 -0.45 -15.48 -6.60
N GLU A 140 0.82 -15.85 -6.68
CA GLU A 140 1.55 -15.87 -7.93
C GLU A 140 1.63 -17.31 -8.43
N VAL A 141 0.92 -17.59 -9.52
CA VAL A 141 0.86 -18.87 -10.21
C VAL A 141 1.89 -18.85 -11.35
N TYR A 142 2.67 -19.92 -11.47
CA TYR A 142 3.73 -20.04 -12.47
C TYR A 142 3.51 -21.25 -13.37
N GLU A 143 3.73 -21.05 -14.68
CA GLU A 143 3.57 -22.05 -15.73
C GLU A 143 4.55 -23.23 -15.60
N HIS A 144 5.72 -23.00 -14.99
CA HIS A 144 6.74 -24.02 -14.80
C HIS A 144 7.12 -24.20 -13.33
N ASP A 145 7.74 -25.34 -13.02
CA ASP A 145 8.25 -25.61 -11.68
C ASP A 145 9.35 -24.61 -11.29
N ASN A 146 9.64 -24.52 -10.00
CA ASN A 146 10.65 -23.63 -9.42
C ASN A 146 10.43 -22.15 -9.78
N PHE A 147 9.17 -21.74 -9.90
CA PHE A 147 8.73 -20.37 -10.17
C PHE A 147 9.22 -19.82 -11.52
N GLY A 148 9.35 -20.70 -12.51
CA GLY A 148 9.72 -20.36 -13.88
C GLY A 148 8.53 -20.15 -14.81
N GLY A 149 8.82 -19.73 -16.04
CA GLY A 149 7.80 -19.54 -17.09
C GLY A 149 6.92 -18.32 -16.89
N THR A 150 5.76 -18.32 -17.54
CA THR A 150 4.77 -17.24 -17.41
C THR A 150 4.24 -17.17 -15.98
N LYS A 151 4.13 -15.94 -15.44
CA LYS A 151 3.56 -15.68 -14.11
C LYS A 151 2.21 -15.00 -14.23
N TRP A 152 1.23 -15.51 -13.51
CA TRP A 152 -0.07 -14.87 -13.30
C TRP A 152 -0.27 -14.55 -11.82
N THR A 153 -0.97 -13.46 -11.55
CA THR A 153 -1.14 -12.96 -10.18
C THR A 153 -2.62 -12.79 -9.86
N TYR A 154 -3.03 -13.33 -8.72
CA TYR A 154 -4.39 -13.21 -8.19
C TYR A 154 -4.36 -12.56 -6.82
N THR A 155 -5.14 -11.48 -6.67
CA THR A 155 -5.37 -10.78 -5.39
C THR A 155 -6.82 -10.89 -4.91
N SER A 156 -7.64 -11.66 -5.63
CA SER A 156 -9.04 -11.94 -5.34
C SER A 156 -9.41 -13.30 -5.93
N SER A 157 -10.50 -13.89 -5.44
CA SER A 157 -11.04 -15.14 -5.98
C SER A 157 -11.37 -15.02 -7.47
N SER A 158 -11.13 -16.08 -8.22
CA SER A 158 -11.60 -16.21 -9.60
C SER A 158 -12.33 -17.53 -9.78
N SER A 159 -13.58 -17.46 -10.24
CA SER A 159 -14.37 -18.63 -10.62
C SER A 159 -13.88 -19.26 -11.91
N TRP A 160 -13.07 -18.55 -12.70
CA TRP A 160 -12.44 -19.05 -13.92
C TRP A 160 -11.12 -18.34 -14.17
N VAL A 161 -10.01 -19.08 -14.23
CA VAL A 161 -8.68 -18.48 -14.41
C VAL A 161 -8.38 -18.04 -15.85
N GLY A 162 -9.23 -18.40 -16.81
CA GLY A 162 -9.05 -18.08 -18.22
C GLY A 162 -8.21 -19.13 -18.95
N SER A 163 -8.41 -19.23 -20.27
CA SER A 163 -7.75 -20.24 -21.13
C SER A 163 -6.23 -20.16 -21.13
N ALA A 164 -5.66 -18.98 -20.84
CA ALA A 164 -4.22 -18.79 -20.79
C ALA A 164 -3.56 -19.44 -19.55
N VAL A 165 -4.31 -19.65 -18.47
CA VAL A 165 -3.80 -20.12 -17.16
C VAL A 165 -4.33 -21.50 -16.78
N ASN A 166 -5.51 -21.84 -17.29
CA ASN A 166 -6.18 -23.10 -17.01
C ASN A 166 -5.24 -24.28 -17.25
N ASP A 167 -5.16 -25.19 -16.27
CA ASP A 167 -4.35 -26.41 -16.37
C ASP A 167 -2.88 -26.14 -16.73
N LYS A 168 -2.30 -25.10 -16.13
CA LYS A 168 -0.87 -24.75 -16.33
C LYS A 168 -0.10 -24.46 -15.05
N MET A 169 -0.73 -24.57 -13.88
CA MET A 169 -0.03 -24.29 -12.63
C MET A 169 0.96 -25.41 -12.30
N SER A 170 2.25 -25.07 -12.31
CA SER A 170 3.34 -25.98 -11.93
C SER A 170 4.05 -25.56 -10.63
N SER A 171 3.98 -24.29 -10.24
CA SER A 171 4.43 -23.83 -8.92
C SER A 171 3.69 -22.54 -8.48
N VAL A 172 3.69 -22.25 -7.18
CA VAL A 172 2.93 -21.11 -6.63
C VAL A 172 3.63 -20.43 -5.45
N LYS A 173 3.55 -19.11 -5.39
CA LYS A 173 3.90 -18.32 -4.19
C LYS A 173 2.64 -17.70 -3.61
N ILE A 174 2.45 -17.88 -2.32
CA ILE A 174 1.29 -17.38 -1.56
C ILE A 174 1.81 -16.51 -0.43
N TYR A 175 1.37 -15.27 -0.35
CA TYR A 175 1.76 -14.36 0.71
C TYR A 175 0.63 -13.37 1.05
N ILE A 176 0.72 -12.80 2.25
CA ILE A 176 -0.18 -11.72 2.69
C ILE A 176 0.40 -10.39 2.19
N GLY A 177 -0.47 -9.52 1.68
CA GLY A 177 -0.12 -8.25 1.04
C GLY A 177 -0.17 -8.36 -0.49
N SER A 178 -0.16 -7.21 -1.17
CA SER A 178 -0.07 -7.11 -2.64
C SER A 178 1.34 -7.50 -3.13
N PRO A 179 1.53 -7.88 -4.41
CA PRO A 179 2.86 -8.13 -4.95
C PRO A 179 3.78 -6.95 -4.68
N ALA A 180 5.05 -7.24 -4.38
CA ALA A 180 6.07 -6.20 -4.39
C ALA A 180 5.99 -5.49 -5.76
N PRO A 181 5.85 -4.16 -5.79
CA PRO A 181 5.75 -3.44 -7.05
C PRO A 181 6.97 -3.79 -7.88
N SER A 182 6.80 -4.01 -9.19
CA SER A 182 7.93 -4.22 -10.11
C SER A 182 8.82 -2.98 -10.27
N VAL A 183 8.49 -1.92 -9.53
CA VAL A 183 9.08 -0.59 -9.55
C VAL A 183 9.60 -0.24 -8.17
N THR A 184 10.69 0.51 -8.12
CA THR A 184 11.27 1.01 -6.87
C THR A 184 10.79 2.42 -6.58
N LYS A 185 10.53 2.74 -5.31
CA LYS A 185 10.24 4.12 -4.86
C LYS A 185 11.34 5.07 -5.35
N PRO A 186 11.02 6.15 -6.08
CA PRO A 186 12.01 7.17 -6.39
C PRO A 186 12.63 7.76 -5.11
N SER A 187 13.91 8.10 -5.15
CA SER A 187 14.66 8.51 -3.95
C SER A 187 14.07 9.76 -3.29
N GLU A 188 13.63 10.74 -4.09
CA GLU A 188 13.06 12.00 -3.63
C GLU A 188 11.62 11.88 -3.09
N VAL A 189 10.91 10.80 -3.41
CA VAL A 189 9.51 10.62 -2.99
C VAL A 189 9.48 10.23 -1.50
N PRO A 190 8.77 10.99 -0.64
CA PRO A 190 8.61 10.64 0.78
C PRO A 190 7.92 9.28 0.96
N SER A 191 8.30 8.52 2.00
CA SER A 191 7.81 7.15 2.22
C SER A 191 6.29 7.07 2.47
N ASN A 192 5.70 8.08 3.11
CA ASN A 192 4.25 8.18 3.29
C ASN A 192 3.53 8.36 1.94
N ILE A 193 4.03 9.26 1.07
CA ILE A 193 3.49 9.44 -0.28
C ILE A 193 3.60 8.16 -1.09
N TRP A 194 4.75 7.48 -1.06
CA TRP A 194 4.91 6.19 -1.71
C TRP A 194 3.88 5.17 -1.25
N THR A 195 3.66 5.08 0.07
CA THR A 195 2.65 4.20 0.65
C THR A 195 1.26 4.54 0.11
N TYR A 196 0.88 5.82 0.07
CA TYR A 196 -0.43 6.23 -0.44
C TYR A 196 -0.63 5.85 -1.90
N THR A 197 0.38 6.10 -2.74
CA THR A 197 0.33 5.82 -4.18
C THR A 197 0.34 4.32 -4.49
N ILE A 198 1.10 3.50 -3.75
CA ILE A 198 1.08 2.04 -3.88
C ILE A 198 -0.26 1.44 -3.45
N ASN A 199 -0.84 1.92 -2.34
CA ASN A 199 -2.17 1.46 -1.92
C ASN A 199 -3.22 1.71 -3.00
N VAL A 200 -3.12 2.84 -3.69
CA VAL A 200 -3.98 3.17 -4.82
C VAL A 200 -3.65 2.31 -6.03
N ASP A 201 -2.39 2.20 -6.43
CA ASP A 201 -1.99 1.36 -7.56
C ASP A 201 -2.52 -0.08 -7.44
N ASN A 202 -2.37 -0.67 -6.25
CA ASN A 202 -2.87 -2.00 -5.94
C ASN A 202 -4.39 -2.09 -6.09
N LYS A 203 -5.12 -1.04 -5.69
CA LYS A 203 -6.59 -0.97 -5.86
C LYS A 203 -7.01 -0.88 -7.33
N PHE A 204 -6.16 -0.35 -8.20
CA PHE A 204 -6.39 -0.28 -9.65
C PHE A 204 -5.72 -1.41 -10.44
N GLY A 205 -4.92 -2.25 -9.79
CA GLY A 205 -4.22 -3.39 -10.40
C GLY A 205 -3.18 -2.98 -11.45
N LYS A 206 -2.43 -1.89 -11.21
CA LYS A 206 -1.53 -1.28 -12.21
C LYS A 206 -0.05 -1.68 -12.07
N GLY A 207 0.27 -2.58 -11.15
CA GLY A 207 1.60 -3.22 -11.06
C GLY A 207 2.74 -2.30 -10.61
N GLY A 208 2.40 -1.17 -10.00
CA GLY A 208 3.29 -0.13 -9.50
C GLY A 208 3.52 1.05 -10.47
N ASP A 209 3.23 0.88 -11.76
CA ASP A 209 3.46 1.93 -12.76
C ASP A 209 2.57 3.16 -12.52
N PHE A 210 1.34 2.95 -12.05
CA PHE A 210 0.45 4.05 -11.71
C PHE A 210 0.89 4.78 -10.45
N ALA A 211 1.52 4.08 -9.49
CA ALA A 211 2.12 4.75 -8.34
C ALA A 211 3.23 5.74 -8.74
N LEU A 212 4.06 5.40 -9.74
CA LEU A 212 5.06 6.33 -10.28
C LEU A 212 4.41 7.58 -10.89
N LEU A 213 3.33 7.38 -11.65
CA LEU A 213 2.57 8.50 -12.24
C LEU A 213 1.95 9.39 -11.16
N LEU A 214 1.34 8.80 -10.15
CA LEU A 214 0.74 9.54 -9.03
C LEU A 214 1.81 10.30 -8.22
N CYS A 215 3.00 9.73 -8.03
CA CYS A 215 4.11 10.44 -7.41
C CYS A 215 4.52 11.68 -8.23
N ALA A 216 4.55 11.58 -9.56
CA ALA A 216 4.86 12.71 -10.44
C ALA A 216 3.79 13.81 -10.38
N VAL A 217 2.50 13.42 -10.33
CA VAL A 217 1.39 14.35 -10.14
C VAL A 217 1.49 15.06 -8.78
N ILE A 218 1.62 14.34 -7.68
CA ILE A 218 1.72 14.92 -6.33
C ILE A 218 2.94 15.86 -6.22
N LYS A 219 4.07 15.50 -6.84
CA LYS A 219 5.24 16.38 -6.92
C LYS A 219 4.90 17.71 -7.60
N LYS A 220 4.21 17.66 -8.73
CA LYS A 220 3.84 18.86 -9.48
C LYS A 220 2.78 19.71 -8.77
N GLU A 221 1.80 19.07 -8.16
CA GLU A 221 0.65 19.74 -7.56
C GLU A 221 0.97 20.41 -6.23
N SER A 222 1.67 19.69 -5.35
CA SER A 222 1.85 20.13 -3.97
C SER A 222 3.30 20.05 -3.48
N SER A 223 4.25 19.64 -4.34
CA SER A 223 5.61 19.30 -3.91
C SER A 223 5.60 18.34 -2.71
N PHE A 224 4.77 17.30 -2.80
CA PHE A 224 4.55 16.35 -1.70
C PHE A 224 3.98 16.99 -0.43
N GLY A 225 3.17 18.04 -0.57
CA GLY A 225 2.59 18.84 0.51
C GLY A 225 3.43 20.07 0.91
N ALA A 226 4.73 20.09 0.62
CA ALA A 226 5.61 21.19 1.03
C ALA A 226 5.35 22.51 0.30
N GLY A 227 4.71 22.47 -0.88
CA GLY A 227 4.36 23.64 -1.69
C GLY A 227 2.98 24.24 -1.39
N LEU A 228 2.24 23.68 -0.44
CA LEU A 228 0.90 24.17 -0.07
C LEU A 228 0.90 25.49 0.72
N PRO A 229 1.81 25.73 1.70
CA PRO A 229 1.75 26.93 2.52
C PRO A 229 1.74 28.24 1.71
N GLY A 230 0.74 29.10 1.95
CA GLY A 230 0.59 30.39 1.27
C GLY A 230 -0.16 30.33 -0.07
N SER A 231 -0.49 29.14 -0.59
CA SER A 231 -1.33 29.00 -1.78
C SER A 231 -2.81 29.23 -1.46
N PRO A 232 -3.59 29.91 -2.32
CA PRO A 232 -5.05 30.03 -2.15
C PRO A 232 -5.76 28.67 -2.24
N SER A 233 -5.14 27.69 -2.90
CA SER A 233 -5.65 26.32 -3.07
C SER A 233 -5.00 25.32 -2.10
N ALA A 234 -4.32 25.79 -1.06
CA ALA A 234 -3.63 24.93 -0.08
C ALA A 234 -4.57 23.88 0.56
N GLY A 235 -5.83 24.27 0.74
CA GLY A 235 -6.88 23.42 1.30
C GLY A 235 -7.40 22.34 0.35
N ASP A 236 -6.85 22.17 -0.85
CA ASP A 236 -7.22 21.08 -1.77
C ASP A 236 -6.33 19.84 -1.61
N GLY A 237 -5.23 19.96 -0.87
CA GLY A 237 -4.39 18.84 -0.45
C GLY A 237 -3.45 18.30 -1.53
N LEU A 238 -2.97 17.06 -1.33
CA LEU A 238 -1.80 16.52 -2.03
C LEU A 238 -1.89 16.49 -3.57
N MET A 239 -3.10 16.27 -4.10
CA MET A 239 -3.36 16.20 -5.54
C MET A 239 -4.20 17.39 -6.04
N GLN A 240 -4.39 18.42 -5.23
CA GLN A 240 -5.04 19.68 -5.64
C GLN A 240 -6.40 19.52 -6.34
N VAL A 241 -7.17 18.49 -6.00
CA VAL A 241 -8.51 18.28 -6.57
C VAL A 241 -9.46 19.32 -5.99
N GLU A 242 -9.93 20.26 -6.81
CA GLU A 242 -10.77 21.39 -6.36
C GLU A 242 -12.10 20.95 -5.68
N PRO A 243 -12.69 21.78 -4.79
CA PRO A 243 -13.85 21.37 -3.98
C PRO A 243 -15.07 20.92 -4.79
N ASN A 244 -15.40 21.62 -5.88
CA ASN A 244 -16.52 21.27 -6.74
C ASN A 244 -16.30 19.91 -7.43
N THR A 245 -15.06 19.65 -7.88
CA THR A 245 -14.67 18.37 -8.45
C THR A 245 -14.78 17.26 -7.40
N ARG A 246 -14.28 17.47 -6.17
CA ARG A 246 -14.42 16.47 -5.09
C ARG A 246 -15.89 16.12 -4.84
N ASN A 247 -16.75 17.14 -4.76
CA ASN A 247 -18.19 16.96 -4.53
C ASN A 247 -18.86 16.15 -5.65
N ALA A 248 -18.48 16.39 -6.91
CA ALA A 248 -19.03 15.66 -8.07
C ALA A 248 -18.62 14.18 -8.13
N TYR A 249 -17.59 13.77 -7.39
CA TYR A 249 -17.03 12.41 -7.41
C TYR A 249 -17.31 11.60 -6.13
N LEU A 250 -18.06 12.12 -5.16
CA LEU A 250 -18.28 11.44 -3.87
C LEU A 250 -18.95 10.07 -3.98
N SER A 251 -19.92 9.91 -4.90
CA SER A 251 -20.62 8.64 -5.09
C SER A 251 -19.72 7.62 -5.78
N GLN A 252 -18.99 8.02 -6.82
CA GLN A 252 -17.97 7.18 -7.48
C GLN A 252 -16.89 6.75 -6.49
N PHE A 253 -16.41 7.67 -5.64
CA PHE A 253 -15.42 7.38 -4.61
C PHE A 253 -15.94 6.31 -3.66
N SER A 254 -17.16 6.48 -3.14
CA SER A 254 -17.77 5.53 -2.21
C SER A 254 -17.95 4.14 -2.84
N SER A 255 -18.38 4.09 -4.10
CA SER A 255 -18.50 2.86 -4.86
C SER A 255 -17.15 2.16 -5.08
N LYS A 256 -16.11 2.91 -5.48
CA LYS A 256 -14.78 2.36 -5.78
C LYS A 256 -14.07 1.88 -4.51
N PHE A 257 -14.09 2.67 -3.45
CA PHE A 257 -13.27 2.46 -2.25
C PHE A 257 -14.02 1.90 -1.05
N GLY A 258 -15.35 1.73 -1.15
CA GLY A 258 -16.17 1.09 -0.12
C GLY A 258 -16.33 1.93 1.17
N ARG A 259 -16.07 3.23 1.11
CA ARG A 259 -16.15 4.17 2.25
C ARG A 259 -16.42 5.59 1.78
N THR A 260 -16.99 6.43 2.64
CA THR A 260 -17.16 7.86 2.38
C THR A 260 -15.80 8.55 2.30
N TYR A 261 -15.67 9.54 1.40
CA TYR A 261 -14.49 10.37 1.27
C TYR A 261 -14.23 11.22 2.52
N ASN A 262 -13.04 11.11 3.11
CA ASN A 262 -12.57 11.97 4.19
C ASN A 262 -11.45 12.89 3.69
N HIS A 263 -11.76 14.18 3.49
CA HIS A 263 -10.77 15.13 2.97
C HIS A 263 -9.57 15.37 3.91
N SER A 264 -9.72 15.14 5.22
CA SER A 264 -8.62 15.24 6.19
C SER A 264 -7.65 14.05 6.11
N SER A 265 -8.00 13.00 5.37
CA SER A 265 -7.12 11.85 5.12
C SER A 265 -6.33 12.07 3.84
N GLU A 266 -5.01 12.23 3.95
CA GLU A 266 -4.09 12.32 2.81
C GLU A 266 -4.22 11.11 1.87
N GLN A 267 -4.42 9.91 2.41
CA GLN A 267 -4.67 8.71 1.61
C GLN A 267 -5.93 8.85 0.76
N ASP A 268 -7.01 9.43 1.30
CA ASP A 268 -8.24 9.63 0.55
C ASP A 268 -8.08 10.74 -0.50
N GLN A 269 -7.32 11.80 -0.20
CA GLN A 269 -6.95 12.82 -1.21
C GLN A 269 -6.28 12.18 -2.42
N VAL A 270 -5.31 11.27 -2.19
CA VAL A 270 -4.65 10.52 -3.27
C VAL A 270 -5.61 9.55 -3.97
N CYS A 271 -6.47 8.84 -3.24
CA CYS A 271 -7.51 7.97 -3.83
C CYS A 271 -8.46 8.75 -4.77
N MET A 272 -8.90 9.95 -4.36
CA MET A 272 -9.79 10.79 -5.15
C MET A 272 -9.10 11.29 -6.42
N GLY A 273 -7.91 11.89 -6.30
CA GLY A 273 -7.17 12.38 -7.45
C GLY A 273 -6.82 11.27 -8.44
N ALA A 274 -6.42 10.10 -7.94
CA ALA A 274 -6.13 8.95 -8.79
C ALA A 274 -7.35 8.40 -9.53
N MET A 275 -8.52 8.35 -8.87
CA MET A 275 -9.76 7.90 -9.52
C MET A 275 -10.14 8.83 -10.68
N ILE A 276 -10.01 10.15 -10.48
CA ILE A 276 -10.27 11.14 -11.54
C ILE A 276 -9.23 10.99 -12.66
N LEU A 277 -7.95 10.90 -12.33
CA LEU A 277 -6.89 10.75 -13.32
C LEU A 277 -7.04 9.48 -14.17
N ASP A 278 -7.31 8.32 -13.55
CA ASP A 278 -7.54 7.07 -14.29
C ASP A 278 -8.76 7.19 -15.23
N GLU A 279 -9.84 7.85 -14.80
CA GLU A 279 -10.96 8.17 -15.68
C GLU A 279 -10.52 9.02 -16.89
N LYS A 280 -9.71 10.07 -16.68
CA LYS A 280 -9.24 10.93 -17.77
C LYS A 280 -8.32 10.16 -18.73
N ILE A 281 -7.42 9.32 -18.21
CA ILE A 281 -6.55 8.48 -19.03
C ILE A 281 -7.38 7.54 -19.91
N ILE A 282 -8.40 6.89 -19.34
CA ILE A 282 -9.30 6.00 -20.09
C ILE A 282 -10.10 6.78 -21.14
N LYS A 283 -10.70 7.91 -20.73
CA LYS A 283 -11.57 8.73 -21.60
C LYS A 283 -10.82 9.34 -22.78
N PHE A 284 -9.58 9.79 -22.56
CA PHE A 284 -8.78 10.51 -23.56
C PHE A 284 -7.64 9.67 -24.15
N GLY A 285 -7.62 8.37 -23.84
CA GLY A 285 -6.89 7.32 -24.55
C GLY A 285 -5.43 7.12 -24.17
N ASN A 286 -4.77 8.07 -23.51
CA ASN A 286 -3.38 7.92 -23.08
C ASN A 286 -3.05 8.80 -21.85
N ILE A 287 -1.88 8.54 -21.24
CA ILE A 287 -1.42 9.24 -20.03
C ILE A 287 -1.31 10.74 -20.26
N TYR A 288 -0.71 11.16 -21.37
CA TYR A 288 -0.49 12.58 -21.66
C TYR A 288 -1.80 13.36 -21.71
N ASN A 289 -2.77 12.87 -22.49
CA ASN A 289 -4.09 13.49 -22.57
C ASN A 289 -4.85 13.40 -21.24
N GLY A 290 -4.70 12.30 -20.51
CA GLY A 290 -5.26 12.15 -19.18
C GLY A 290 -4.75 13.22 -18.21
N LEU A 291 -3.45 13.50 -18.21
CA LEU A 291 -2.83 14.57 -17.40
C LEU A 291 -3.29 15.96 -17.84
N LEU A 292 -3.38 16.21 -19.15
CA LEU A 292 -3.86 17.48 -19.69
C LEU A 292 -5.29 17.77 -19.20
N HIS A 293 -6.19 16.79 -19.31
CA HIS A 293 -7.58 16.94 -18.88
C HIS A 293 -7.80 16.79 -17.38
N TYR A 294 -6.85 16.18 -16.65
CA TYR A 294 -6.85 16.20 -15.19
C TYR A 294 -6.64 17.62 -14.67
N ASN A 295 -5.62 18.32 -15.19
CA ASN A 295 -5.33 19.70 -14.78
C ASN A 295 -6.29 20.72 -15.40
N GLY A 296 -6.68 20.54 -16.67
CA GLY A 296 -7.48 21.55 -17.39
C GLY A 296 -8.98 21.29 -17.47
N GLY A 297 -9.44 20.11 -17.06
CA GLY A 297 -10.81 19.66 -17.31
C GLY A 297 -11.05 19.23 -18.75
N ASP A 298 -12.21 18.64 -18.99
CA ASP A 298 -12.58 18.02 -20.27
C ASP A 298 -12.69 19.03 -21.44
N TYR A 299 -12.92 20.31 -21.13
CA TYR A 299 -13.14 21.39 -22.11
C TYR A 299 -12.06 22.47 -22.07
N TRP A 300 -10.84 22.12 -21.63
CA TRP A 300 -9.73 23.06 -21.55
C TRP A 300 -9.42 23.73 -22.90
N TYR A 301 -9.05 25.00 -22.84
CA TYR A 301 -8.50 25.77 -23.96
C TYR A 301 -7.39 26.71 -23.47
N PRO A 302 -6.43 27.12 -24.32
CA PRO A 302 -5.40 28.08 -23.93
C PRO A 302 -5.99 29.40 -23.42
N GLY A 303 -5.61 29.79 -22.19
CA GLY A 303 -6.15 30.97 -21.51
C GLY A 303 -7.30 30.69 -20.53
N ALA A 304 -7.76 29.45 -20.42
CA ALA A 304 -8.70 29.05 -19.38
C ALA A 304 -8.14 29.31 -17.97
N THR A 305 -9.03 29.59 -17.01
CA THR A 305 -8.68 29.84 -15.61
C THR A 305 -9.33 28.82 -14.68
N ASP A 306 -8.68 28.54 -13.56
CA ASP A 306 -9.19 27.66 -12.50
C ASP A 306 -10.19 28.37 -11.58
N SER A 307 -10.75 27.68 -10.59
CA SER A 307 -11.74 28.29 -9.67
C SER A 307 -11.15 29.37 -8.75
N TYR A 308 -9.82 29.49 -8.69
CA TYR A 308 -9.09 30.52 -7.97
C TYR A 308 -8.69 31.70 -8.88
N GLY A 309 -9.10 31.69 -10.15
CA GLY A 309 -8.80 32.73 -11.14
C GLY A 309 -7.37 32.68 -11.69
N ARG A 310 -6.64 31.58 -11.48
CA ARG A 310 -5.27 31.40 -11.99
C ARG A 310 -5.29 30.81 -13.39
N PRO A 311 -4.35 31.18 -14.29
CA PRO A 311 -4.25 30.56 -15.60
C PRO A 311 -3.95 29.06 -15.52
N ILE A 312 -4.68 28.26 -16.30
CA ILE A 312 -4.48 26.83 -16.44
C ILE A 312 -3.56 26.55 -17.65
N LEU A 313 -2.32 26.16 -17.36
CA LEU A 313 -1.32 25.79 -18.37
C LEU A 313 -1.28 24.26 -18.57
N ALA A 314 -2.38 23.66 -19.03
CA ALA A 314 -2.57 22.21 -19.01
C ALA A 314 -1.58 21.42 -19.87
N ASN A 315 -1.17 21.96 -21.02
CA ASN A 315 -0.13 21.37 -21.85
C ASN A 315 1.22 21.34 -21.12
N GLN A 316 1.64 22.47 -20.53
CA GLN A 316 2.91 22.54 -19.78
C GLN A 316 2.88 21.65 -18.53
N TYR A 317 1.71 21.53 -17.89
CA TYR A 317 1.49 20.59 -16.80
C TYR A 317 1.72 19.15 -17.27
N ALA A 318 1.05 18.73 -18.35
CA ALA A 318 1.16 17.38 -18.89
C ALA A 318 2.59 17.04 -19.30
N ASP A 319 3.29 17.95 -19.99
CA ASP A 319 4.70 17.82 -20.36
C ASP A 319 5.59 17.57 -19.12
N ALA A 320 5.47 18.43 -18.10
CA ALA A 320 6.30 18.36 -16.91
C ALA A 320 6.05 17.09 -16.08
N VAL A 321 4.77 16.71 -15.90
CA VAL A 321 4.41 15.50 -15.15
C VAL A 321 4.82 14.25 -15.91
N TYR A 322 4.57 14.18 -17.22
CA TYR A 322 4.94 13.02 -18.02
C TYR A 322 6.46 12.82 -18.05
N ALA A 323 7.24 13.91 -18.17
CA ALA A 323 8.70 13.84 -18.08
C ALA A 323 9.18 13.31 -16.71
N THR A 324 8.57 13.78 -15.61
CA THR A 324 8.88 13.29 -14.26
C THR A 324 8.52 11.81 -14.10
N TYR A 325 7.35 11.40 -14.58
CA TYR A 325 6.91 10.01 -14.59
C TYR A 325 7.88 9.09 -15.34
N LYS A 326 8.35 9.51 -16.52
CA LYS A 326 9.38 8.77 -17.26
C LYS A 326 10.72 8.72 -16.52
N GLY A 327 11.11 9.82 -15.88
CA GLY A 327 12.31 9.86 -15.01
C GLY A 327 12.24 8.91 -13.81
N TYR A 328 11.03 8.61 -13.31
CA TYR A 328 10.80 7.61 -12.28
C TYR A 328 10.79 6.15 -12.79
N GLY A 329 10.95 5.93 -14.09
CA GLY A 329 10.95 4.60 -14.71
C GLY A 329 9.58 4.14 -15.22
N GLY A 330 8.64 5.07 -15.40
CA GLY A 330 7.31 4.80 -15.95
C GLY A 330 7.33 4.22 -17.36
N LYS A 331 6.57 3.14 -17.60
CA LYS A 331 6.63 2.36 -18.85
C LYS A 331 5.57 2.71 -19.89
N ASN A 332 4.38 3.16 -19.45
CA ASN A 332 3.22 3.41 -20.30
C ASN A 332 3.14 4.85 -20.86
#